data_AF-A0A948ZII9-F1
#
_entry.id   AF-A0A948ZII9-F1
#
_cell.length_a   1.000
_cell.length_b   1.000
_cell.length_c   1.000
_cell.angle_alpha   90.00
_cell.angle_beta   90.00
_cell.angle_gamma   90.00
#
_symmetry.space_group_name_H-M   'P 1'
#
loop_
_entity.id
_entity.type
_entity.pdbx_description
1 polymer ?
#
loop_
_entity_poly.entity_id
_entity_poly.type
_entity_poly.pdbx_seq_one_letter_code
_entity_poly.pdbx_strand_id
1 'polypeptide(L)'
;MSKGWYYQVMGEIIGPVSSAELRAAARAGIVCPGTFIRKGTTSDWISAMSVENLIEPPKLQDGISSSHADEHASRCGPLSADDLDAIALEAVSVSSPKVKEEEGSVKSDVATAGQSSKWRKCPDCGNMVSKRALQCPTCGRSFTSFQSFPVASQAGSRSVWFIIIPLSVIVGLIYWGFQVIGVMEPERPMERIHQQAQEELRRIEREVAEDAVRQYDIAKRSGAAMDAYIHAGLVAAAYIQAKDEVNYRKWKAIEYQEGIRAGVPQN
;
A
#
# COMPACT_ATOMS: atom_id res chain seq x y z
N MET A 1 15.79 -23.48 -20.45
CA MET A 1 16.00 -22.44 -19.42
C MET A 1 14.90 -22.58 -18.37
N SER A 2 15.26 -22.81 -17.11
CA SER A 2 14.29 -22.89 -16.01
C SER A 2 13.59 -21.54 -15.86
N LYS A 3 12.26 -21.54 -15.82
CA LYS A 3 11.46 -20.32 -15.57
C LYS A 3 11.76 -19.84 -14.15
N GLY A 4 12.22 -18.59 -13.99
CA GLY A 4 12.46 -17.96 -12.69
C GLY A 4 11.17 -17.72 -11.90
N TRP A 5 11.30 -17.58 -10.59
CA TRP A 5 10.20 -17.28 -9.66
C TRP A 5 10.07 -15.78 -9.42
N TYR A 6 8.87 -15.34 -9.06
CA TYR A 6 8.58 -13.98 -8.63
C TYR A 6 7.79 -14.04 -7.32
N TYR A 7 8.02 -13.10 -6.41
CA TYR A 7 7.27 -12.95 -5.16
C TYR A 7 6.90 -11.49 -4.92
N GLN A 8 5.82 -11.23 -4.19
CA GLN A 8 5.31 -9.87 -3.94
C GLN A 8 5.41 -9.49 -2.45
N VAL A 9 6.19 -8.46 -2.13
CA VAL A 9 6.34 -7.94 -0.77
C VAL A 9 5.93 -6.48 -0.78
N MET A 10 4.98 -6.09 0.08
CA MET A 10 4.49 -4.69 0.18
C MET A 10 4.06 -4.07 -1.16
N GLY A 11 3.50 -4.88 -2.06
CA GLY A 11 3.05 -4.44 -3.39
C GLY A 11 4.11 -4.46 -4.49
N GLU A 12 5.40 -4.59 -4.13
CA GLU A 12 6.51 -4.67 -5.09
C GLU A 12 6.77 -6.12 -5.54
N ILE A 13 7.00 -6.32 -6.84
CA ILE A 13 7.26 -7.63 -7.44
C ILE A 13 8.78 -7.83 -7.58
N ILE A 14 9.33 -8.81 -6.88
CA ILE A 14 10.76 -9.14 -6.90
C ILE A 14 10.98 -10.42 -7.73
N GLY A 15 11.88 -10.37 -8.72
CA GLY A 15 12.27 -11.50 -9.57
C GLY A 15 12.85 -11.08 -10.93
N PRO A 16 13.30 -12.01 -11.79
CA PRO A 16 13.25 -13.46 -11.61
C PRO A 16 14.31 -13.98 -10.63
N VAL A 17 13.89 -14.72 -9.59
CA VAL A 17 14.80 -15.42 -8.67
C VAL A 17 14.83 -16.92 -8.97
N SER A 18 15.95 -17.56 -8.65
CA SER A 18 16.07 -19.01 -8.67
C SER A 18 15.22 -19.64 -7.55
N SER A 19 14.89 -20.93 -7.66
CA SER A 19 14.19 -21.64 -6.59
C SER A 19 15.00 -21.72 -5.28
N ALA A 20 16.34 -21.67 -5.37
CA ALA A 20 17.22 -21.64 -4.21
C ALA A 20 17.15 -20.30 -3.46
N GLU A 21 17.15 -19.19 -4.19
CA GLU A 21 16.98 -17.84 -3.62
C GLU A 21 15.59 -17.66 -3.02
N LEU A 22 14.54 -18.18 -3.66
CA LEU A 22 13.18 -18.12 -3.11
C LEU A 22 13.08 -18.84 -1.75
N ARG A 23 13.71 -20.01 -1.61
CA ARG A 23 13.80 -20.73 -0.32
C ARG A 23 14.66 -19.98 0.70
N ALA A 24 15.74 -19.33 0.27
CA ALA A 24 16.55 -18.51 1.15
C ALA A 24 15.75 -17.30 1.68
N ALA A 25 14.96 -16.64 0.84
CA ALA A 25 14.07 -15.55 1.23
C ALA A 25 12.96 -16.01 2.19
N ALA A 26 12.41 -17.22 2.00
CA ALA A 26 11.47 -17.83 2.95
C ALA A 26 12.12 -18.11 4.32
N ARG A 27 13.33 -18.67 4.33
CA ARG A 27 14.09 -18.90 5.59
C ARG A 27 14.48 -17.62 6.31
N ALA A 28 14.73 -16.54 5.57
CA ALA A 28 15.01 -15.22 6.11
C ALA A 28 13.76 -14.49 6.63
N GLY A 29 12.56 -15.06 6.47
CA GLY A 29 11.30 -14.43 6.88
C GLY A 29 10.80 -13.32 5.93
N ILE A 30 11.46 -13.12 4.79
CA ILE A 30 11.06 -12.14 3.77
C ILE A 30 9.79 -12.62 3.02
N VAL A 31 9.73 -13.92 2.75
CA VAL A 31 8.55 -14.58 2.14
C VAL A 31 7.79 -15.30 3.24
N CYS A 32 6.69 -14.69 3.70
CA CYS A 32 5.79 -15.26 4.70
C CYS A 32 4.77 -16.22 4.06
N PRO A 33 4.06 -17.07 4.84
CA PRO A 33 3.03 -17.95 4.32
C PRO A 33 1.95 -17.25 3.48
N GLY A 34 1.59 -16.01 3.81
CA GLY A 34 0.62 -15.21 3.05
C GLY A 34 1.19 -14.45 1.85
N THR A 35 2.51 -14.49 1.61
CA THR A 35 3.15 -13.82 0.48
C THR A 35 2.74 -14.49 -0.84
N PHE A 36 2.35 -13.69 -1.83
CA PHE A 36 2.02 -14.19 -3.15
C PHE A 36 3.29 -14.46 -3.97
N ILE A 37 3.36 -15.63 -4.59
CA ILE A 37 4.45 -16.06 -5.46
C ILE A 37 3.91 -16.61 -6.79
N ARG A 38 4.71 -16.57 -7.85
CA ARG A 38 4.37 -17.16 -9.15
C ARG A 38 5.60 -17.66 -9.89
N LYS A 39 5.42 -18.63 -10.77
CA LYS A 39 6.49 -19.20 -11.59
C LYS A 39 6.46 -18.61 -13.01
N GLY A 40 7.45 -17.81 -13.38
CA GLY A 40 7.45 -17.06 -14.64
C GLY A 40 6.49 -15.86 -14.63
N THR A 41 6.36 -15.18 -15.77
CA THR A 41 5.57 -13.94 -15.89
C THR A 41 4.08 -14.18 -16.16
N THR A 42 3.71 -15.38 -16.61
CA THR A 42 2.35 -15.70 -17.09
C THR A 42 1.55 -16.59 -16.15
N SER A 43 2.16 -17.14 -15.09
CA SER A 43 1.43 -18.00 -14.16
C SER A 43 0.66 -17.16 -13.15
N ASP A 44 -0.46 -17.71 -12.67
CA ASP A 44 -1.25 -17.11 -11.61
C ASP A 44 -0.44 -16.99 -10.30
N TRP A 45 -0.81 -15.98 -9.51
CA TRP A 45 -0.24 -15.78 -8.17
C TRP A 45 -0.84 -16.80 -7.21
N ILE A 46 0.02 -17.57 -6.57
CA ILE A 46 -0.32 -18.56 -5.54
C ILE A 46 0.28 -18.13 -4.22
N SER A 47 -0.38 -18.47 -3.12
CA SER A 47 0.15 -18.22 -1.77
C SER A 47 1.43 -19.04 -1.54
N ALA A 48 2.42 -18.48 -0.86
CA ALA A 48 3.67 -19.16 -0.52
C ALA A 48 3.43 -20.44 0.28
N MET A 49 2.38 -20.47 1.11
CA MET A 49 1.94 -21.65 1.86
C MET A 49 1.49 -22.81 0.96
N SER A 50 1.04 -22.53 -0.26
CA SER A 50 0.57 -23.54 -1.22
C SER A 50 1.72 -24.20 -1.99
N VAL A 51 2.94 -23.67 -1.92
CA VAL A 51 4.10 -24.26 -2.60
C VAL A 51 4.80 -25.24 -1.66
N GLU A 52 4.70 -26.51 -2.04
CA GLU A 52 5.29 -27.62 -1.30
C GLU A 52 6.80 -27.40 -1.08
N ASN A 53 7.26 -27.61 0.15
CA ASN A 53 8.65 -27.46 0.57
C ASN A 53 9.26 -26.05 0.39
N LEU A 54 8.45 -25.00 0.26
CA LEU A 54 8.97 -23.63 0.25
C LEU A 54 9.25 -23.11 1.66
N ILE A 55 8.29 -23.32 2.56
CA ILE A 55 8.40 -22.96 3.97
C ILE A 55 8.57 -24.29 4.72
N GLU A 56 9.80 -24.56 5.17
CA GLU A 56 10.01 -25.70 6.05
C GLU A 56 9.20 -25.46 7.33
N PRO A 57 8.35 -26.40 7.76
CA PRO A 57 7.73 -26.29 9.08
C PRO A 57 8.87 -26.14 10.09
N PRO A 58 8.70 -25.31 11.14
CA PRO A 58 9.72 -25.17 12.16
C PRO A 58 10.06 -26.59 12.63
N LYS A 59 11.27 -27.05 12.30
CA LYS A 59 11.76 -28.32 12.81
C LYS A 59 11.70 -28.14 14.31
N LEU A 60 10.82 -28.89 14.96
CA LEU A 60 10.75 -29.00 16.41
C LEU A 60 12.18 -29.26 16.85
N GLN A 61 12.86 -28.21 17.32
CA GLN A 61 14.21 -28.35 17.82
C GLN A 61 14.03 -29.13 19.11
N ASP A 62 14.46 -30.39 19.08
CA ASP A 62 14.36 -31.32 20.19
C ASP A 62 14.94 -30.64 21.46
N GLY A 63 14.05 -30.24 22.39
CA GLY A 63 14.44 -29.94 23.77
C GLY A 63 14.23 -28.52 24.32
N ILE A 64 13.61 -27.57 23.61
CA ILE A 64 13.29 -26.26 24.22
C ILE A 64 11.84 -26.23 24.72
N SER A 65 11.71 -26.17 26.04
CA SER A 65 10.48 -26.20 26.82
C SER A 65 9.42 -25.21 26.33
N SER A 66 8.22 -25.75 26.08
CA SER A 66 7.04 -25.13 25.49
C SER A 66 6.39 -24.05 26.38
N SER A 67 6.74 -22.78 26.19
CA SER A 67 5.96 -21.67 26.77
C SER A 67 5.75 -20.44 25.88
N HIS A 68 6.16 -20.46 24.60
CA HIS A 68 6.02 -19.29 23.70
C HIS A 68 5.59 -19.68 22.26
N ALA A 69 4.64 -20.60 22.10
CA ALA A 69 4.24 -21.07 20.77
C ALA A 69 3.22 -20.16 20.04
N ASP A 70 2.54 -19.24 20.73
CA ASP A 70 1.46 -18.46 20.12
C ASP A 70 1.87 -17.09 19.55
N GLU A 71 3.16 -16.71 19.62
CA GLU A 71 3.66 -15.39 19.20
C GLU A 71 4.53 -15.41 17.93
N HIS A 72 4.41 -16.45 17.10
CA HIS A 72 5.19 -16.54 15.85
C HIS A 72 4.38 -16.30 14.57
N ALA A 73 3.04 -16.38 14.63
CA ALA A 73 2.19 -16.08 13.47
C ALA A 73 1.99 -14.57 13.22
N SER A 74 2.17 -13.72 14.24
CA SER A 74 2.02 -12.26 14.14
C SER A 74 3.32 -11.50 13.81
N ARG A 75 4.45 -12.18 13.63
CA ARG A 75 5.77 -11.54 13.51
C ARG A 75 6.25 -11.29 12.06
N CYS A 76 5.34 -11.32 11.08
CA CYS A 76 5.58 -10.78 9.74
C CYS A 76 5.42 -9.24 9.72
N GLY A 77 6.09 -8.55 10.64
CA GLY A 77 6.28 -7.11 10.58
C GLY A 77 7.51 -6.78 9.74
N PRO A 78 7.61 -5.58 9.15
CA PRO A 78 8.83 -5.15 8.47
C PRO A 78 10.02 -5.28 9.42
N LEU A 79 11.07 -5.98 8.98
CA LEU A 79 12.38 -5.96 9.66
C LEU A 79 12.76 -4.49 9.85
N SER A 80 12.83 -4.05 11.10
CA SER A 80 13.38 -2.75 11.46
C SER A 80 14.76 -2.63 10.82
N ALA A 81 15.06 -1.46 10.24
CA ALA A 81 16.36 -1.18 9.61
C ALA A 81 17.54 -1.38 10.58
N ASP A 82 17.27 -1.43 11.88
CA ASP A 82 18.25 -1.59 12.96
C ASP A 82 18.82 -3.02 13.10
N ASP A 83 18.23 -4.05 12.45
CA ASP A 83 18.70 -5.45 12.55
C ASP A 83 19.67 -5.89 11.42
N LEU A 84 19.98 -5.01 10.46
CA LEU A 84 20.83 -5.35 9.30
C LEU A 84 22.34 -5.30 9.58
N ASP A 85 22.78 -4.80 10.74
CA ASP A 85 24.22 -4.68 11.07
C ASP A 85 24.83 -5.92 11.74
N ALA A 86 24.03 -6.94 12.10
CA ALA A 86 24.50 -8.09 12.88
C ALA A 86 25.00 -9.30 12.07
N ILE A 87 24.95 -9.28 10.73
CA ILE A 87 25.34 -10.44 9.88
C ILE A 87 26.68 -10.22 9.14
N ALA A 88 27.38 -9.11 9.37
CA ALA A 88 28.56 -8.73 8.57
C ALA A 88 29.94 -9.00 9.20
N LEU A 89 30.08 -9.82 10.27
CA LEU A 89 31.35 -9.94 11.01
C LEU A 89 32.09 -11.29 11.00
N GLU A 90 31.66 -12.30 10.23
CA GLU A 90 32.49 -13.51 10.02
C GLU A 90 32.66 -13.87 8.54
N ALA A 91 33.61 -13.20 7.87
CA ALA A 91 34.33 -13.78 6.72
C ALA A 91 35.70 -13.09 6.55
N VAL A 92 36.72 -13.85 6.96
CA VAL A 92 38.15 -13.54 6.89
C VAL A 92 38.67 -13.63 5.44
N SER A 93 39.44 -12.61 5.06
CA SER A 93 40.53 -12.54 4.07
C SER A 93 40.60 -13.56 2.92
N VAL A 94 40.36 -13.10 1.69
CA VAL A 94 41.15 -13.52 0.51
C VAL A 94 41.39 -12.32 -0.41
N SER A 95 42.64 -12.24 -0.85
CA SER A 95 43.32 -11.27 -1.71
C SER A 95 42.57 -10.76 -2.95
N SER A 96 42.77 -9.45 -3.19
CA SER A 96 42.46 -8.71 -4.41
C SER A 96 42.88 -9.41 -5.71
N PRO A 97 42.07 -9.25 -6.76
CA PRO A 97 42.63 -8.78 -8.02
C PRO A 97 41.88 -7.58 -8.62
N LYS A 98 42.68 -6.75 -9.25
CA LYS A 98 42.42 -5.52 -9.98
C LYS A 98 41.61 -5.77 -11.25
N VAL A 99 40.38 -5.25 -11.37
CA VAL A 99 39.67 -5.12 -12.65
C VAL A 99 38.84 -3.83 -12.71
N LYS A 100 39.30 -2.97 -13.64
CA LYS A 100 38.69 -1.90 -14.45
C LYS A 100 37.26 -1.42 -14.15
N GLU A 101 37.18 -0.10 -13.96
CA GLU A 101 36.00 0.75 -14.18
C GLU A 101 35.45 0.56 -15.60
N GLU A 102 34.16 0.22 -15.71
CA GLU A 102 33.32 0.56 -16.86
C GLU A 102 31.96 1.06 -16.34
N GLU A 103 31.66 2.32 -16.66
CA GLU A 103 30.36 2.94 -16.49
C GLU A 103 29.35 2.31 -17.47
N GLY A 104 28.30 1.68 -16.93
CA GLY A 104 27.30 0.95 -17.70
C GLY A 104 25.87 1.32 -17.31
N SER A 105 25.35 2.38 -17.94
CA SER A 105 23.94 2.81 -17.98
C SER A 105 23.02 1.77 -18.63
N VAL A 106 22.04 1.19 -17.91
CA VAL A 106 20.86 0.49 -18.48
C VAL A 106 19.71 0.48 -17.46
N LYS A 107 18.72 1.37 -17.60
CA LYS A 107 17.35 1.16 -18.14
C LYS A 107 16.41 0.28 -17.30
N SER A 108 15.46 0.97 -16.68
CA SER A 108 14.15 0.46 -16.27
C SER A 108 13.33 0.01 -17.48
N ASP A 109 12.70 -1.16 -17.41
CA ASP A 109 11.52 -1.47 -18.22
C ASP A 109 10.58 -2.42 -17.48
N VAL A 110 9.47 -1.85 -17.01
CA VAL A 110 8.22 -2.52 -16.63
C VAL A 110 7.38 -2.70 -17.89
N ALA A 111 6.96 -3.93 -18.21
CA ALA A 111 5.95 -4.15 -19.25
C ALA A 111 4.99 -5.32 -18.92
N THR A 112 3.86 -4.92 -18.36
CA THR A 112 2.56 -5.59 -18.36
C THR A 112 2.08 -5.87 -19.79
N ALA A 113 1.74 -7.13 -20.08
CA ALA A 113 1.21 -7.55 -21.38
C ALA A 113 -0.26 -7.14 -21.54
N GLY A 114 -0.45 -5.95 -22.11
CA GLY A 114 -1.71 -5.48 -22.71
C GLY A 114 -1.50 -4.36 -23.71
N GLN A 115 -0.28 -4.14 -24.21
CA GLN A 115 0.09 -2.98 -25.04
C GLN A 115 1.13 -3.29 -26.13
N SER A 116 0.97 -4.38 -26.89
CA SER A 116 1.87 -4.66 -28.03
C SER A 116 1.74 -3.68 -29.20
N SER A 117 0.85 -2.68 -29.13
CA SER A 117 0.61 -1.71 -30.20
C SER A 117 1.08 -0.28 -29.90
N LYS A 118 1.85 -0.01 -28.84
CA LYS A 118 2.17 1.38 -28.42
C LYS A 118 3.42 2.00 -29.06
N TRP A 119 4.22 1.22 -29.77
CA TRP A 119 5.50 1.68 -30.33
C TRP A 119 5.49 1.67 -31.86
N ARG A 120 6.22 2.62 -32.46
CA ARG A 120 6.47 2.71 -33.92
C ARG A 120 7.95 2.96 -34.18
N LYS A 121 8.48 2.48 -35.31
CA LYS A 121 9.87 2.80 -35.72
C LYS A 121 9.92 4.20 -36.32
N CYS A 122 10.95 4.97 -35.97
CA CYS A 122 11.23 6.25 -36.61
C CYS A 122 11.71 5.99 -38.06
N PRO A 123 11.17 6.70 -39.06
CA PRO A 123 11.52 6.47 -40.47
C PRO A 123 12.96 6.85 -40.84
N ASP A 124 13.60 7.78 -40.12
CA ASP A 124 14.99 8.20 -40.45
C ASP A 124 16.05 7.41 -39.70
N CYS A 125 15.87 7.21 -38.39
CA CYS A 125 16.90 6.58 -37.56
C CYS A 125 16.58 5.12 -37.20
N GLY A 126 15.38 4.62 -37.50
CA GLY A 126 14.98 3.24 -37.23
C GLY A 126 14.66 2.91 -35.76
N ASN A 127 14.93 3.82 -34.82
CA ASN A 127 14.67 3.59 -33.39
C ASN A 127 13.17 3.53 -33.06
N MET A 128 12.84 2.72 -32.06
CA MET A 128 11.47 2.57 -31.54
C MET A 128 11.09 3.79 -30.70
N VAL A 129 9.96 4.42 -31.02
CA VAL A 129 9.40 5.56 -30.29
C VAL A 129 7.94 5.31 -29.95
N SER A 130 7.46 5.93 -28.86
CA SER A 130 6.04 5.88 -28.49
C SER A 130 5.16 6.48 -29.58
N LYS A 131 4.00 5.87 -29.88
CA LYS A 131 3.03 6.40 -30.85
C LYS A 131 2.53 7.82 -30.53
N ARG A 132 2.66 8.27 -29.28
CA ARG A 132 2.26 9.61 -28.83
C ARG A 132 3.41 10.62 -28.78
N ALA A 133 4.65 10.20 -29.07
CA ALA A 133 5.78 11.12 -29.10
C ALA A 133 5.62 12.11 -30.26
N LEU A 134 5.71 13.41 -29.97
CA LEU A 134 5.66 14.48 -30.97
C LEU A 134 6.97 14.61 -31.75
N GLN A 135 8.09 14.16 -31.16
CA GLN A 135 9.42 14.24 -31.75
C GLN A 135 10.25 13.00 -31.40
N CYS A 136 11.13 12.55 -32.30
CA CYS A 136 12.06 11.47 -32.01
C CYS A 136 13.20 11.98 -31.12
N PRO A 137 13.48 11.35 -29.97
CA PRO A 137 14.55 11.79 -29.07
C PRO A 137 15.95 11.56 -29.66
N THR A 138 16.11 10.64 -30.62
CA THR A 138 17.42 10.33 -31.20
C THR A 138 17.80 11.26 -32.35
N CYS A 139 16.87 11.53 -33.28
CA CYS A 139 17.17 12.34 -34.48
C CYS A 139 16.51 13.71 -34.51
N GLY A 140 15.66 14.04 -33.53
CA GLY A 140 14.97 15.33 -33.47
C GLY A 140 13.86 15.53 -34.51
N ARG A 141 13.50 14.51 -35.31
CA ARG A 141 12.42 14.67 -36.30
C ARG A 141 11.05 14.73 -35.63
N SER A 142 10.27 15.77 -35.93
CA SER A 142 8.89 15.91 -35.50
C SER A 142 7.98 14.97 -36.28
N PHE A 143 7.15 14.22 -35.58
CA PHE A 143 6.07 13.45 -36.19
C PHE A 143 4.90 14.39 -36.39
N THR A 144 4.85 15.04 -37.55
CA THR A 144 3.69 15.85 -37.94
C THR A 144 2.51 14.90 -38.07
N SER A 145 1.71 14.77 -37.00
CA SER A 145 0.46 14.04 -37.01
C SER A 145 -0.54 14.83 -37.85
N PHE A 146 -0.37 14.75 -39.16
CA PHE A 146 -1.30 15.25 -40.16
C PHE A 146 -2.53 14.33 -40.13
N GLN A 147 -3.35 14.45 -39.08
CA GLN A 147 -4.78 14.20 -39.25
C GLN A 147 -5.34 15.48 -39.87
N SER A 148 -5.05 15.66 -41.16
CA SER A 148 -5.97 16.36 -42.02
C SER A 148 -7.25 15.54 -41.99
N PHE A 149 -8.16 15.90 -41.09
CA PHE A 149 -9.56 15.58 -41.29
C PHE A 149 -9.88 16.01 -42.73
N PRO A 150 -10.50 15.15 -43.55
CA PRO A 150 -11.03 15.61 -44.82
C PRO A 150 -11.98 16.75 -44.47
N VAL A 151 -11.57 17.98 -44.80
CA VAL A 151 -12.48 19.11 -44.90
C VAL A 151 -13.36 18.73 -46.07
N ALA A 152 -14.50 18.09 -45.75
CA ALA A 152 -15.55 17.83 -46.70
C ALA A 152 -15.89 19.19 -47.33
N SER A 153 -15.59 19.30 -48.61
CA SER A 153 -15.83 20.48 -49.40
C SER A 153 -17.29 20.87 -49.25
N GLN A 154 -17.47 22.10 -48.78
CA GLN A 154 -18.73 22.77 -48.56
C GLN A 154 -19.46 22.94 -49.91
N ALA A 155 -20.19 21.91 -50.31
CA ALA A 155 -21.15 22.00 -51.40
C ALA A 155 -22.47 22.56 -50.87
N GLY A 156 -22.77 23.80 -51.24
CA GLY A 156 -24.13 24.35 -51.24
C GLY A 156 -24.70 24.71 -49.87
N SER A 157 -24.52 25.96 -49.48
CA SER A 157 -25.30 26.62 -48.43
C SER A 157 -26.79 26.69 -48.82
N ARG A 158 -27.53 25.61 -48.60
CA ARG A 158 -28.98 25.62 -48.51
C ARG A 158 -29.37 25.25 -47.08
N SER A 159 -29.57 26.30 -46.29
CA SER A 159 -30.47 26.34 -45.13
C SER A 159 -30.32 25.25 -44.06
N VAL A 160 -29.13 25.07 -43.52
CA VAL A 160 -28.87 24.25 -42.31
C VAL A 160 -29.66 24.75 -41.07
N TRP A 161 -30.11 26.01 -41.09
CA TRP A 161 -31.01 26.59 -40.08
C TRP A 161 -32.29 25.78 -39.84
N PHE A 162 -32.80 25.06 -40.84
CA PHE A 162 -34.02 24.25 -40.67
C PHE A 162 -33.81 22.99 -39.83
N ILE A 163 -32.57 22.54 -39.60
CA ILE A 163 -32.27 21.33 -38.81
C ILE A 163 -31.85 21.68 -37.38
N ILE A 164 -31.18 22.82 -37.17
CA ILE A 164 -30.65 23.21 -35.85
C ILE A 164 -31.76 23.68 -34.89
N ILE A 165 -32.76 24.44 -35.38
CA ILE A 165 -33.87 24.92 -34.56
C ILE A 165 -34.70 23.78 -33.93
N PRO A 166 -35.15 22.75 -34.67
CA PRO A 166 -35.95 21.68 -34.05
C PRO A 166 -35.15 20.85 -33.03
N LEU A 167 -33.85 20.65 -33.26
CA LEU A 167 -32.98 19.94 -32.33
C LEU A 167 -32.80 20.70 -31.01
N SER A 168 -32.64 22.02 -31.04
CA SER A 168 -32.51 22.82 -29.81
C SER A 168 -33.80 22.84 -29.00
N VAL A 169 -34.97 22.87 -29.66
CA VAL A 169 -36.28 22.80 -28.99
C VAL A 169 -36.50 21.42 -28.36
N ILE A 170 -36.14 20.33 -29.03
CA ILE A 170 -36.27 18.97 -28.48
C ILE A 170 -35.36 18.79 -27.26
N VAL A 171 -34.10 19.24 -27.33
CA VAL A 171 -33.18 19.18 -26.17
C VAL A 171 -33.69 20.05 -25.02
N GLY A 172 -34.22 21.24 -25.34
CA GLY A 172 -34.85 22.11 -24.36
C GLY A 172 -36.07 21.48 -23.68
N LEU A 173 -36.92 20.77 -24.43
CA LEU A 173 -38.09 20.07 -23.90
C LEU A 173 -37.72 18.83 -23.09
N ILE A 174 -36.66 18.11 -23.46
CA ILE A 174 -36.12 17.00 -22.66
C ILE A 174 -35.57 17.55 -21.35
N TYR A 175 -34.79 18.63 -21.39
CA TYR A 175 -34.22 19.26 -20.21
C TYR A 175 -35.31 19.86 -19.30
N TRP A 176 -36.30 20.52 -19.90
CA TRP A 176 -37.46 21.07 -19.18
C TRP A 176 -38.35 19.95 -18.62
N GLY A 177 -38.55 18.87 -19.35
CA GLY A 177 -39.26 17.67 -18.88
C GLY A 177 -38.52 16.98 -17.73
N PHE A 178 -37.19 16.96 -17.74
CA PHE A 178 -36.37 16.42 -16.65
C PHE A 178 -36.42 17.30 -15.37
N GLN A 179 -36.67 18.60 -15.53
CA GLN A 179 -36.91 19.55 -14.43
C GLN A 179 -38.34 19.48 -13.87
N VAL A 180 -39.35 19.33 -14.74
CA VAL A 180 -40.77 19.41 -14.38
C VAL A 180 -41.35 18.06 -13.98
N ILE A 181 -40.91 16.98 -14.63
CA ILE A 181 -41.23 15.62 -14.21
C ILE A 181 -40.10 15.25 -13.24
N GLY A 182 -40.31 15.51 -11.94
CA GLY A 182 -39.38 15.21 -10.85
C GLY A 182 -39.10 13.71 -10.69
N VAL A 183 -38.57 13.07 -11.72
CA VAL A 183 -38.16 11.67 -11.72
C VAL A 183 -36.78 11.62 -11.09
N MET A 184 -36.81 11.28 -9.80
CA MET A 184 -35.79 10.45 -9.19
C MET A 184 -34.48 11.20 -8.91
N GLU A 185 -34.53 12.15 -7.97
CA GLU A 185 -33.36 12.39 -7.12
C GLU A 185 -32.96 11.03 -6.51
N PRO A 186 -31.76 10.50 -6.77
CA PRO A 186 -31.28 9.33 -6.05
C PRO A 186 -31.12 9.75 -4.60
N GLU A 187 -32.11 9.42 -3.76
CA GLU A 187 -32.02 9.59 -2.32
C GLU A 187 -30.70 8.97 -1.85
N ARG A 188 -29.83 9.81 -1.29
CA ARG A 188 -28.51 9.42 -0.78
C ARG A 188 -28.71 8.47 0.40
N PRO A 189 -28.48 7.15 0.27
CA PRO A 189 -28.61 6.22 1.39
C PRO A 189 -27.40 6.27 2.35
N MET A 190 -26.49 7.25 2.16
CA MET A 190 -25.20 7.36 2.87
C MET A 190 -25.32 7.86 4.31
N GLU A 191 -26.39 8.59 4.67
CA GLU A 191 -26.50 9.19 6.00
C GLU A 191 -26.58 8.14 7.13
N ARG A 192 -27.28 7.01 6.89
CA ARG A 192 -27.35 5.92 7.88
C ARG A 192 -26.01 5.23 8.10
N ILE A 193 -25.17 5.16 7.07
CA ILE A 193 -23.84 4.55 7.17
C ILE A 193 -22.94 5.43 8.04
N HIS A 194 -23.02 6.76 7.89
CA HIS A 194 -22.26 7.68 8.74
C HIS A 194 -22.69 7.63 10.20
N GLN A 195 -23.99 7.54 10.48
CA GLN A 195 -24.49 7.45 11.86
C GLN A 195 -24.08 6.12 12.52
N GLN A 196 -24.20 5.00 11.81
CA GLN A 196 -23.76 3.70 12.31
C GLN A 196 -22.24 3.68 12.54
N ALA A 197 -21.46 4.20 11.59
CA ALA A 197 -20.02 4.29 11.75
C ALA A 197 -19.61 5.17 12.95
N GLN A 198 -20.31 6.28 13.20
CA GLN A 198 -20.04 7.13 14.36
C GLN A 198 -20.32 6.43 15.68
N GLU A 199 -21.40 5.63 15.76
CA GLU A 199 -21.71 4.91 17.01
C GLU A 199 -20.74 3.76 17.27
N GLU A 200 -20.38 3.00 16.23
CA GLU A 200 -19.35 1.96 16.32
C GLU A 200 -17.99 2.55 16.72
N LEU A 201 -17.61 3.70 16.16
CA LEU A 201 -16.38 4.39 16.56
C LEU A 201 -16.39 4.80 18.04
N ARG A 202 -17.50 5.39 18.53
CA ARG A 202 -17.63 5.72 19.96
C ARG A 202 -17.54 4.50 20.87
N ARG A 203 -18.09 3.37 20.43
CA ARG A 203 -18.01 2.11 21.17
C ARG A 203 -16.56 1.64 21.27
N ILE A 204 -15.84 1.62 20.15
CA ILE A 204 -14.44 1.20 20.09
C ILE A 204 -13.57 2.13 20.95
N GLU A 205 -13.79 3.46 20.88
CA GLU A 205 -13.05 4.44 21.68
C GLU A 205 -13.21 4.17 23.20
N ARG A 206 -14.42 3.77 23.63
CA ARG A 206 -14.68 3.40 25.03
C ARG A 206 -13.97 2.10 25.42
N GLU A 207 -14.02 1.08 24.56
CA GLU A 207 -13.35 -0.21 24.80
C GLU A 207 -11.82 -0.03 24.91
N VAL A 208 -11.22 0.84 24.09
CA VAL A 208 -9.79 1.18 24.17
C VAL A 208 -9.46 1.90 25.47
N ALA A 209 -10.28 2.85 25.91
CA ALA A 209 -10.08 3.52 27.18
C ALA A 209 -10.15 2.55 28.36
N GLU A 210 -11.10 1.61 28.36
CA GLU A 210 -11.21 0.55 29.37
C GLU A 210 -10.04 -0.44 29.35
N ASP A 211 -9.49 -0.77 28.18
CA ASP A 211 -8.28 -1.59 28.07
C ASP A 211 -7.07 -0.88 28.68
N ALA A 212 -6.89 0.41 28.40
CA ALA A 212 -5.83 1.22 29.01
C ALA A 212 -5.92 1.21 30.54
N VAL A 213 -7.14 1.27 31.11
CA VAL A 213 -7.35 1.18 32.57
C VAL A 213 -6.83 -0.15 33.12
N ARG A 214 -7.13 -1.27 32.43
CA ARG A 214 -6.64 -2.59 32.84
C ARG A 214 -5.12 -2.68 32.79
N GLN A 215 -4.48 -2.06 31.78
CA GLN A 215 -3.02 -1.99 31.70
C GLN A 215 -2.42 -1.17 32.84
N TYR A 216 -3.04 -0.03 33.19
CA TYR A 216 -2.67 0.73 34.39
C TYR A 216 -2.76 -0.12 35.67
N ASP A 217 -3.82 -0.90 35.85
CA ASP A 217 -3.98 -1.74 37.04
C ASP A 217 -2.89 -2.82 37.14
N ILE A 218 -2.44 -3.37 36.01
CA ILE A 218 -1.32 -4.31 35.95
C ILE A 218 -0.02 -3.60 36.34
N ALA A 219 0.27 -2.44 35.73
CA ALA A 219 1.45 -1.63 36.04
C ALA A 219 1.48 -1.16 37.50
N LYS A 220 0.31 -0.84 38.07
CA LYS A 220 0.19 -0.46 39.48
C LYS A 220 0.53 -1.62 40.42
N ARG A 221 0.15 -2.85 40.06
CA ARG A 221 0.44 -4.06 40.84
C ARG A 221 1.88 -4.53 40.70
N SER A 222 2.57 -4.22 39.58
CA SER A 222 3.99 -4.55 39.43
C SER A 222 4.89 -3.74 40.37
N GLY A 223 4.39 -2.60 40.87
CA GLY A 223 5.03 -1.82 41.93
C GLY A 223 6.01 -0.74 41.44
N ALA A 224 6.24 -0.63 40.13
CA ALA A 224 7.04 0.44 39.57
C ALA A 224 6.20 1.74 39.49
N ALA A 225 6.49 2.70 40.36
CA ALA A 225 5.76 3.97 40.43
C ALA A 225 5.82 4.75 39.10
N MET A 226 6.95 4.71 38.40
CA MET A 226 7.12 5.35 37.10
C MET A 226 6.23 4.72 36.02
N ASP A 227 6.10 3.39 36.02
CA ASP A 227 5.25 2.69 35.05
C ASP A 227 3.78 3.03 35.29
N ALA A 228 3.34 3.09 36.55
CA ALA A 228 2.00 3.50 36.92
C ALA A 228 1.69 4.94 36.46
N TYR A 229 2.66 5.87 36.58
CA TYR A 229 2.54 7.24 36.08
C TYR A 229 2.37 7.30 34.56
N ILE A 230 3.23 6.61 33.80
CA ILE A 230 3.17 6.57 32.34
C ILE A 230 1.82 6.00 31.88
N HIS A 231 1.39 4.89 32.47
CA HIS A 231 0.11 4.27 32.12
C HIS A 231 -1.09 5.15 32.51
N ALA A 232 -1.04 5.86 33.64
CA ALA A 232 -2.10 6.82 33.99
C ALA A 232 -2.23 7.94 32.94
N GLY A 233 -1.11 8.42 32.38
CA GLY A 233 -1.10 9.37 31.28
C GLY A 233 -1.69 8.80 29.98
N LEU A 234 -1.39 7.54 29.65
CA LEU A 234 -1.99 6.84 28.50
C LEU A 234 -3.51 6.70 28.66
N VAL A 235 -3.99 6.37 29.85
CA VAL A 235 -5.42 6.28 30.15
C VAL A 235 -6.11 7.65 30.00
N ALA A 236 -5.49 8.72 30.51
CA ALA A 236 -6.02 10.07 30.34
C ALA A 236 -6.13 10.45 28.85
N ALA A 237 -5.12 10.12 28.05
CA ALA A 237 -5.15 10.35 26.60
C ALA A 237 -6.27 9.56 25.91
N ALA A 238 -6.51 8.30 26.30
CA ALA A 238 -7.59 7.48 25.75
C ALA A 238 -8.98 8.05 26.05
N TYR A 239 -9.22 8.57 27.26
CA TYR A 239 -10.48 9.22 27.60
C TYR A 239 -10.71 10.55 26.85
N ILE A 240 -9.64 11.28 26.51
CA ILE A 240 -9.75 12.45 25.61
C ILE A 240 -10.23 12.01 24.23
N GLN A 241 -9.66 10.93 23.68
CA GLN A 241 -10.07 10.40 22.37
C GLN A 241 -11.53 9.96 22.38
N ALA A 242 -11.98 9.32 23.46
CA ALA A 242 -13.37 8.92 23.66
C ALA A 242 -14.33 10.09 24.00
N LYS A 243 -13.84 11.33 24.05
CA LYS A 243 -14.59 12.55 24.41
C LYS A 243 -15.31 12.45 25.77
N ASP A 244 -14.74 11.71 26.72
CA ASP A 244 -15.25 11.57 28.08
C ASP A 244 -14.49 12.48 29.05
N GLU A 245 -14.96 13.73 29.13
CA GLU A 245 -14.33 14.75 29.98
C GLU A 245 -14.35 14.41 31.47
N VAL A 246 -15.38 13.69 31.93
CA VAL A 246 -15.56 13.40 33.36
C VAL A 246 -14.50 12.40 33.80
N ASN A 247 -14.28 11.33 33.03
CA ASN A 247 -13.26 10.35 33.36
C ASN A 247 -11.85 10.88 33.07
N TYR A 248 -11.67 11.69 32.02
CA TYR A 248 -10.40 12.38 31.78
C TYR A 248 -9.92 13.17 33.00
N ARG A 249 -10.80 14.00 33.60
CA ARG A 249 -10.43 14.80 34.78
C ARG A 249 -10.04 13.94 35.99
N LYS A 250 -10.73 12.80 36.19
CA LYS A 250 -10.38 11.84 37.25
C LYS A 250 -8.98 11.25 37.00
N TRP A 251 -8.72 10.81 35.77
CA TRP A 251 -7.44 10.19 35.42
C TRP A 251 -6.28 11.17 35.44
N LYS A 252 -6.48 12.44 35.09
CA LYS A 252 -5.46 13.48 35.29
C LYS A 252 -5.08 13.66 36.77
N ALA A 253 -6.04 13.56 37.68
CA ALA A 253 -5.75 13.62 39.12
C ALA A 253 -4.96 12.38 39.59
N ILE A 254 -5.27 11.19 39.04
CA ILE A 254 -4.52 9.95 39.31
C ILE A 254 -3.10 10.07 38.76
N GLU A 255 -2.93 10.49 37.50
CA GLU A 255 -1.63 10.72 36.87
C GLU A 255 -0.77 11.69 37.70
N TYR A 256 -1.35 12.79 38.18
CA TYR A 256 -0.65 13.72 39.07
C TYR A 256 -0.15 13.05 40.36
N GLN A 257 -1.00 12.25 41.02
CA GLN A 257 -0.62 11.51 42.23
C GLN A 257 0.47 10.47 41.97
N GLU A 258 0.36 9.71 40.88
CA GLU A 258 1.39 8.73 40.49
C GLU A 258 2.70 9.42 40.10
N GLY A 259 2.64 10.61 39.49
CA GLY A 259 3.81 11.43 39.18
C GLY A 259 4.57 11.84 40.45
N ILE A 260 3.86 12.25 41.51
CA ILE A 260 4.47 12.52 42.81
C ILE A 260 5.14 11.26 43.38
N ARG A 261 4.47 10.10 43.30
CA ARG A 261 5.03 8.82 43.78
C ARG A 261 6.26 8.38 43.00
N ALA A 262 6.31 8.71 41.71
CA ALA A 262 7.44 8.43 40.83
C ALA A 262 8.60 9.44 40.95
N GLY A 263 8.41 10.52 41.73
CA GLY A 263 9.41 11.59 41.85
C GLY A 263 9.49 12.51 40.63
N VAL A 264 8.45 12.55 39.79
CA VAL A 264 8.36 13.43 38.63
C VAL A 264 8.00 14.85 39.09
N PRO A 265 8.81 15.88 38.76
CA PRO A 265 8.51 17.26 39.13
C PRO A 265 7.25 17.74 38.41
N GLN A 266 6.37 18.42 39.16
CA GLN A 266 5.14 19.02 38.64
C GLN A 266 5.45 20.45 38.21
N ASN A 267 5.38 20.72 36.91
CA ASN A 267 5.51 22.06 36.34
C ASN A 267 4.16 22.75 36.19
#